data_AF-A0A0F9AMT5-F1
#
_entry.id   AF-A0A0F9AMT5-F1
#
_cell.length_a   1.000
_cell.length_b   1.000
_cell.length_c   1.000
_cell.angle_alpha   90.00
_cell.angle_beta   90.00
_cell.angle_gamma   90.00
#
_symmetry.space_group_name_H-M   'P 1'
#
loop_
_entity.id
_entity.type
_entity.pdbx_description
1 polymer ?
#
loop_
_entity_poly.entity_id
_entity_poly.type
_entity_poly.pdbx_seq_one_letter_code
_entity_poly.pdbx_strand_id
1 'polypeptide(L)'
;VNMLREAGIEVRVRIKKACPPPLDRINAQRHALCEDDGTHHVRVHPDCERLIEDWCEVQYDESGRNVDKSDSTLTHAAEAVGFWFEWDRPVILKKAPTPRGRVIT
;
A
#
# COMPACT_ATOMS: atom_id res chain seq x y z
N VAL A 1 0.86 -17.34 -13.15
CA VAL A 1 1.68 -16.63 -14.17
C VAL A 1 1.74 -17.40 -15.49
N ASN A 2 1.95 -18.71 -15.48
CA ASN A 2 2.03 -19.52 -16.72
C ASN A 2 0.78 -19.40 -17.60
N MET A 3 -0.42 -19.55 -17.04
CA MET A 3 -1.68 -19.38 -17.79
C MET A 3 -1.81 -18.01 -18.47
N LEU A 4 -1.35 -16.92 -17.84
CA LEU A 4 -1.41 -15.58 -18.43
C LEU A 4 -0.41 -15.43 -19.59
N ARG A 5 0.78 -16.02 -19.45
CA ARG A 5 1.78 -16.03 -20.53
C ARG A 5 1.33 -16.90 -21.71
N GLU A 6 0.72 -18.04 -21.41
CA GLU A 6 0.13 -18.94 -22.41
C GLU A 6 -1.00 -18.26 -23.19
N ALA A 7 -1.79 -17.39 -22.52
CA ALA A 7 -2.79 -16.54 -23.16
C ALA A 7 -2.19 -15.35 -23.96
N GLY A 8 -0.87 -15.25 -24.09
CA GLY A 8 -0.19 -14.18 -24.84
C GLY A 8 -0.11 -12.84 -24.12
N ILE A 9 -0.44 -12.78 -22.82
CA ILE A 9 -0.36 -11.55 -22.03
C ILE A 9 1.09 -11.37 -21.54
N GLU A 10 1.69 -10.21 -21.84
CA GLU A 10 3.00 -9.86 -21.29
C GLU A 10 2.86 -9.64 -19.77
N VAL A 11 3.45 -10.54 -18.98
CA VAL A 11 3.43 -10.44 -17.51
C VAL A 11 4.81 -10.10 -16.98
N ARG A 12 4.88 -9.05 -16.15
CA ARG A 12 6.03 -8.74 -15.30
C ARG A 12 5.69 -9.08 -13.86
N VAL A 13 6.47 -9.99 -13.26
CA VAL A 13 6.28 -10.40 -11.87
C VAL A 13 7.09 -9.47 -10.97
N ARG A 14 6.40 -8.65 -10.19
CA ARG A 14 6.98 -7.70 -9.23
C ARG A 14 6.53 -8.10 -7.83
N ILE A 15 7.31 -8.95 -7.17
CA ILE A 15 6.98 -9.52 -5.87
C ILE A 15 8.17 -9.33 -4.92
N LYS A 16 7.92 -8.79 -3.72
CA LYS A 16 8.95 -8.68 -2.68
C LYS A 16 9.26 -10.04 -2.10
N LYS A 17 10.45 -10.19 -1.51
CA LYS A 17 10.87 -11.44 -0.86
C LYS A 17 9.90 -11.88 0.26
N ALA A 18 9.28 -10.92 0.95
CA ALA A 18 8.28 -11.15 1.98
C ALA A 18 7.01 -10.35 1.67
N CYS A 19 5.87 -10.87 2.09
CA CYS A 19 4.60 -10.15 2.01
C CYS A 19 4.70 -8.88 2.88
N PRO A 20 4.43 -7.68 2.33
CA PRO A 20 4.45 -6.47 3.12
C PRO A 20 3.31 -6.47 4.16
N PRO A 21 3.55 -5.97 5.38
CA PRO A 21 2.50 -5.79 6.39
C PRO A 21 1.31 -4.95 5.88
N PRO A 22 0.08 -5.17 6.39
CA PRO A 22 -1.08 -4.35 6.04
C PRO A 22 -0.85 -2.85 6.24
N LEU A 23 -0.25 -2.43 7.35
CA LEU A 23 0.03 -1.02 7.65
C LEU A 23 0.95 -0.37 6.61
N ASP A 24 1.97 -1.08 6.12
CA ASP A 24 2.88 -0.54 5.12
C ASP A 24 2.16 -0.30 3.78
N ARG A 25 1.25 -1.21 3.42
CA ARG A 25 0.40 -1.06 2.22
C ARG A 25 -0.59 0.11 2.37
N ILE A 26 -1.17 0.30 3.54
CA ILE A 26 -2.09 1.41 3.83
C ILE A 26 -1.35 2.75 3.80
N ASN A 27 -0.18 2.82 4.43
CA ASN A 27 0.64 4.03 4.44
C ASN A 27 1.11 4.43 3.04
N ALA A 28 1.53 3.45 2.22
CA ALA A 28 1.89 3.68 0.83
C ALA A 28 0.70 4.21 0.01
N GLN A 29 -0.50 3.64 0.20
CA GLN A 29 -1.74 4.13 -0.42
C GLN A 29 -2.05 5.57 -0.02
N ARG A 30 -2.08 5.87 1.28
CA ARG A 30 -2.36 7.23 1.78
C ARG A 30 -1.39 8.25 1.18
N HIS A 31 -0.09 7.96 1.25
CA HIS A 31 0.96 8.82 0.71
C HIS A 31 0.82 9.02 -0.81
N ALA A 32 0.39 8.00 -1.55
CA ALA A 32 0.24 8.14 -3.00
C ALA A 32 -1.04 8.89 -3.39
N LEU A 33 -2.11 8.75 -2.59
CA LEU A 33 -3.35 9.48 -2.78
C LEU A 33 -3.19 10.96 -2.46
N CYS A 34 -2.56 11.30 -1.33
CA CYS A 34 -2.29 12.68 -0.93
C CYS A 34 -1.17 12.74 0.10
N GLU A 35 -0.09 13.44 -0.24
CA GLU A 35 0.97 13.77 0.72
C GLU A 35 0.58 14.94 1.62
N ASP A 36 1.35 15.17 2.69
CA ASP A 36 1.09 16.24 3.66
C ASP A 36 1.22 17.65 3.04
N ASP A 37 1.89 17.77 1.89
CA ASP A 37 2.00 19.01 1.10
C ASP A 37 0.89 19.20 0.05
N GLY A 38 -0.08 18.26 -0.01
CA GLY A 38 -1.17 18.26 -0.98
C GLY A 38 -0.83 17.65 -2.34
N THR A 39 0.36 17.05 -2.50
CA THR A 39 0.73 16.37 -3.75
C THR A 39 -0.03 15.05 -3.92
N HIS A 40 -0.62 14.87 -5.09
CA HIS A 40 -1.29 13.62 -5.50
C HIS A 40 -0.44 12.87 -6.53
N HIS A 41 -0.03 11.63 -6.22
CA HIS A 41 0.75 10.80 -7.17
C HIS A 41 -0.13 9.87 -7.99
N VAL A 42 -1.28 9.48 -7.45
CA VAL A 42 -2.26 8.65 -8.14
C VAL A 42 -3.64 9.27 -8.02
N ARG A 43 -4.40 9.16 -9.11
CA ARG A 43 -5.80 9.54 -9.19
C ARG A 43 -6.60 8.30 -9.56
N VAL A 44 -7.82 8.22 -9.02
CA VAL A 44 -8.75 7.13 -9.29
C VAL A 44 -9.86 7.64 -10.23
N HIS A 45 -10.30 6.80 -11.15
CA HIS A 45 -11.47 7.09 -11.97
C HIS A 45 -12.75 6.90 -11.13
N PRO A 46 -13.78 7.75 -11.26
CA PRO A 46 -15.02 7.62 -10.47
C PRO A 46 -15.71 6.25 -10.62
N ASP A 47 -15.60 5.62 -11.79
CA ASP A 47 -16.18 4.28 -12.03
C ASP A 47 -15.49 3.14 -11.27
N CYS A 48 -14.39 3.40 -10.55
CA CYS A 48 -13.76 2.41 -9.67
C CYS A 48 -14.51 2.29 -8.33
N GLU A 49 -15.83 2.12 -8.39
CA GLU A 49 -16.75 2.21 -7.24
C GLU A 49 -16.33 1.30 -6.08
N ARG A 50 -15.93 0.05 -6.37
CA ARG A 50 -15.49 -0.91 -5.34
C ARG A 50 -14.20 -0.51 -4.62
N LEU A 51 -13.27 0.11 -5.35
CA LEU A 51 -12.04 0.61 -4.74
C LEU A 51 -12.33 1.84 -3.88
N ILE A 52 -13.22 2.71 -4.35
CA ILE A 52 -13.64 3.90 -3.63
C ILE A 52 -14.40 3.49 -2.35
N GLU A 53 -15.33 2.54 -2.44
CA GLU A 53 -16.05 1.95 -1.32
C GLU A 53 -15.07 1.37 -0.28
N ASP A 54 -14.10 0.56 -0.71
CA ASP A 54 -13.07 0.04 0.18
C ASP A 54 -12.27 1.17 0.88
N TRP A 55 -11.88 2.22 0.16
CA TRP A 55 -11.14 3.34 0.76
C TRP A 55 -11.98 4.17 1.73
N CYS A 56 -13.30 4.20 1.58
CA CYS A 56 -14.20 4.94 2.45
C CYS A 56 -14.60 4.13 3.69
N GLU A 57 -14.85 2.84 3.55
CA GLU A 57 -15.52 2.03 4.58
C GLU A 57 -14.57 1.16 5.40
N VAL A 58 -13.41 0.73 4.85
CA VAL A 58 -12.49 -0.17 5.57
C VAL A 58 -11.96 0.48 6.85
N GLN A 59 -12.13 -0.23 7.97
CA GLN A 59 -11.65 0.20 9.29
C GLN A 59 -10.52 -0.69 9.80
N TYR A 60 -9.82 -0.21 10.83
CA TYR A 60 -8.90 -1.03 11.61
C TYR A 60 -9.65 -2.03 12.49
N ASP A 61 -9.00 -3.16 12.78
CA ASP A 61 -9.44 -4.08 13.83
C ASP A 61 -9.30 -3.44 15.22
N GLU A 62 -9.85 -4.11 16.25
CA GLU A 62 -9.78 -3.63 17.63
C GLU A 62 -8.34 -3.41 18.14
N SER A 63 -7.36 -4.11 17.55
CA SER A 63 -5.95 -3.97 17.92
C SER A 63 -5.27 -2.75 17.30
N GLY A 64 -5.87 -2.15 16.27
CA GLY A 64 -5.31 -1.07 15.48
C GLY A 64 -4.10 -1.48 14.62
N ARG A 65 -3.81 -2.78 14.49
CA ARG A 65 -2.63 -3.30 13.78
C ARG A 65 -2.96 -3.94 12.44
N ASN A 66 -4.20 -4.38 12.24
CA ASN A 66 -4.70 -4.86 10.96
C ASN A 66 -6.02 -4.18 10.61
N VAL A 67 -6.55 -4.51 9.44
CA VAL A 67 -7.89 -4.13 9.01
C VAL A 67 -8.91 -5.11 9.54
N ASP A 68 -10.09 -4.62 9.88
CA ASP A 68 -11.23 -5.50 10.13
C ASP A 68 -11.65 -6.19 8.82
N LYS A 69 -11.79 -7.51 8.89
CA LYS A 69 -12.20 -8.38 7.78
C LYS A 69 -13.48 -9.15 8.08
N SER A 70 -14.26 -8.67 9.05
CA SER A 70 -15.55 -9.24 9.42
C SER A 70 -16.57 -9.16 8.27
N ASP A 71 -16.51 -8.09 7.46
CA ASP A 71 -17.27 -7.95 6.22
C ASP A 71 -16.50 -8.49 5.02
N SER A 72 -17.03 -9.54 4.39
CA SER A 72 -16.43 -10.19 3.21
C SER A 72 -16.62 -9.41 1.91
N THR A 73 -17.39 -8.33 1.92
CA THR A 73 -17.60 -7.47 0.75
C THR A 73 -16.56 -6.35 0.65
N LEU A 74 -15.83 -6.09 1.73
CA LEU A 74 -14.81 -5.05 1.83
C LEU A 74 -13.38 -5.62 1.77
N THR A 75 -12.40 -4.74 1.60
CA THR A 75 -10.93 -4.94 1.64
C THR A 75 -10.28 -5.48 0.36
N HIS A 76 -11.01 -6.18 -0.51
CA HIS A 76 -10.41 -6.87 -1.64
C HIS A 76 -9.73 -5.94 -2.65
N ALA A 77 -10.40 -4.85 -3.03
CA ALA A 77 -9.88 -3.91 -4.01
C ALA A 77 -8.72 -3.09 -3.41
N ALA A 78 -8.89 -2.57 -2.19
CA ALA A 78 -7.83 -1.82 -1.51
C ALA A 78 -6.60 -2.67 -1.17
N GLU A 79 -6.76 -3.96 -0.83
CA GLU A 79 -5.61 -4.85 -0.63
C GLU A 79 -4.86 -5.12 -1.94
N ALA A 80 -5.58 -5.36 -3.04
CA ALA A 80 -4.98 -5.61 -4.34
C ALA A 80 -4.15 -4.40 -4.82
N VAL A 81 -4.74 -3.21 -4.73
CA VAL A 81 -4.08 -1.96 -5.11
C VAL A 81 -2.97 -1.61 -4.10
N GLY A 82 -3.13 -1.94 -2.82
CA GLY A 82 -2.11 -1.75 -1.79
C GLY A 82 -0.79 -2.45 -2.09
N PHE A 83 -0.81 -3.64 -2.71
CA PHE A 83 0.43 -4.30 -3.16
C PHE A 83 1.15 -3.52 -4.25
N TRP A 84 0.41 -2.91 -5.17
CA TRP A 84 1.00 -2.08 -6.22
C TRP A 84 1.66 -0.83 -5.65
N PHE A 85 0.96 -0.11 -4.76
CA PHE A 85 1.51 1.07 -4.11
C PHE A 85 2.73 0.76 -3.23
N GLU A 86 2.69 -0.31 -2.45
CA GLU A 86 3.81 -0.68 -1.58
C GLU A 86 5.05 -1.10 -2.39
N TRP A 87 4.85 -1.68 -3.57
CA TRP A 87 5.94 -1.98 -4.49
C TRP A 87 6.52 -0.70 -5.13
N ASP A 88 5.66 0.17 -5.65
CA ASP A 88 6.07 1.34 -6.44
C ASP A 88 6.54 2.52 -5.58
N ARG A 89 5.86 2.76 -4.45
CA ARG A 89 6.07 3.89 -3.53
C ARG A 89 6.05 3.45 -2.05
N PRO A 90 6.97 2.58 -1.62
CA PRO A 90 7.03 2.17 -0.22
C PRO A 90 7.39 3.36 0.71
N VAL A 91 6.68 3.48 1.82
CA VAL A 91 7.03 4.41 2.90
C VAL A 91 8.09 3.75 3.76
N ILE A 92 9.35 4.18 3.62
CA ILE A 92 10.49 3.65 4.37
C ILE A 92 11.05 4.71 5.31
N LEU A 93 11.29 4.34 6.57
CA LEU A 93 12.07 5.18 7.47
C LEU A 93 13.51 5.25 6.95
N LYS A 94 13.95 6.43 6.54
CA LYS A 94 15.38 6.68 6.33
C LYS A 94 16.05 6.63 7.70
N LYS A 95 17.01 5.71 7.88
CA LYS A 95 17.83 5.69 9.09
C LYS A 95 18.44 7.08 9.28
N ALA A 96 18.19 7.73 10.42
CA ALA A 96 18.83 9.00 10.72
C ALA A 96 20.36 8.83 10.56
N PRO A 97 21.05 9.80 9.94
CA PRO A 97 22.50 9.72 9.81
C PRO A 97 23.10 9.50 11.21
N THR A 98 23.95 8.48 11.34
CA THR A 98 24.64 8.21 12.61
C THR A 98 25.39 9.48 13.03
N PRO A 99 25.19 10.00 14.25
CA PRO A 99 25.93 11.16 14.74
C PRO A 99 27.43 10.85 14.64
N ARG A 100 28.14 11.54 13.74
CA ARG A 100 29.61 11.49 13.66
C ARG A 100 30.15 12.48 14.69
N GLY A 101 30.24 12.04 15.94
CA GLY A 101 30.85 12.86 16.98
C GLY A 101 30.60 12.30 18.38
N ARG A 102 31.70 12.04 19.09
CA ARG A 102 31.69 11.76 20.53
C ARG A 102 31.25 13.07 21.22
N VAL A 103 30.09 13.06 21.89
CA VAL A 103 29.75 14.13 22.84
C VAL A 103 30.78 13.99 23.97
N ILE A 104 31.76 14.88 23.98
CA ILE A 104 32.67 15.03 25.11
C ILE A 104 31.97 16.02 26.04
N THR A 105 31.28 15.49 27.04
CA THR A 105 30.92 16.23 28.26
C THR A 105 32.08 16.24 29.23
#